data_AF-A0A7S0PED2-F1
#
_entry.id   AF-A0A7S0PED2-F1
#
_cell.length_a   1.000
_cell.length_b   1.000
_cell.length_c   1.000
_cell.angle_alpha   90.00
_cell.angle_beta   90.00
_cell.angle_gamma   90.00
#
_symmetry.space_group_name_H-M   'P 1'
#
loop_
_entity.id
_entity.type
_entity.pdbx_description
1 polymer ?
#
loop_
_entity_poly.entity_id
_entity_poly.type
_entity_poly.pdbx_seq_one_letter_code
_entity_poly.pdbx_strand_id
1 'polypeptide(L)'
;SAPRSMDGSSGWVLSGTCGWSDPSIARAGFYPRKATTASDKLPIYARRWQAVEIDTSTYAIPTVRRVEEWASKTPAGFVFSIKAFGLFASKACPANALPADIRGLHAEALAPLGSTLAYDTLPGDVLDSVWARFNDTVDALVRAGKLGAVVFQFNRGFLPGPAAAAHVCECRRRLHRSAAMAVEFRSHAWFSGAWGEPGAAAQAAFDPEAAVRD
;
A
#
# COMPACT_ATOMS: atom_id res chain seq x y z
N SER A 1 -20.01 15.82 -3.85
CA SER A 1 -20.99 15.54 -2.79
C SER A 1 -20.43 14.43 -1.94
N ALA A 2 -20.33 14.58 -0.62
CA ALA A 2 -20.06 13.44 0.26
C ALA A 2 -21.16 12.38 0.03
N PRO A 3 -20.86 11.07 0.14
CA PRO A 3 -21.92 10.08 0.15
C PRO A 3 -22.86 10.41 1.31
N ARG A 4 -24.13 10.63 0.97
CA ARG A 4 -25.22 10.90 1.92
C ARG A 4 -25.25 9.76 2.94
N SER A 5 -25.33 10.11 4.22
CA SER A 5 -25.71 9.16 5.27
C SER A 5 -27.11 8.62 4.99
N MET A 6 -27.24 7.30 4.82
CA MET A 6 -28.49 6.55 4.89
C MET A 6 -28.20 5.15 5.47
N ASP A 7 -29.25 4.52 5.99
CA ASP A 7 -29.28 3.31 6.82
C ASP A 7 -28.41 2.14 6.33
N GLY A 8 -28.03 1.28 7.30
CA GLY A 8 -27.03 0.22 7.19
C GLY A 8 -27.38 -0.99 6.32
N SER A 9 -28.10 -0.80 5.20
CA SER A 9 -28.52 -1.90 4.30
C SER A 9 -27.90 -1.87 2.90
N SER A 10 -27.16 -0.81 2.52
CA SER A 10 -26.53 -0.69 1.19
C SER A 10 -25.04 -0.38 1.27
N GLY A 11 -24.23 -1.18 0.55
CA GLY A 11 -22.80 -0.97 0.39
C GLY A 11 -22.47 -0.05 -0.80
N TRP A 12 -21.30 0.59 -0.77
CA TRP A 12 -20.82 1.45 -1.85
C TRP A 12 -19.79 0.73 -2.72
N VAL A 13 -19.94 0.81 -4.04
CA VAL A 13 -18.89 0.40 -4.99
C VAL A 13 -18.22 1.67 -5.52
N LEU A 14 -16.93 1.80 -5.23
CA LEU A 14 -16.11 2.90 -5.74
C LEU A 14 -15.26 2.39 -6.91
N SER A 15 -15.29 3.13 -8.02
CA SER A 15 -14.50 2.82 -9.21
C SER A 15 -13.39 3.85 -9.42
N GLY A 16 -12.23 3.36 -9.86
CA GLY A 16 -11.02 4.13 -10.10
C GLY A 16 -10.01 3.35 -10.94
N THR A 17 -8.82 3.90 -11.04
CA THR A 17 -7.68 3.32 -11.77
C THR A 17 -6.47 3.19 -10.86
N CYS A 18 -5.49 2.39 -11.29
CA CYS A 18 -4.17 2.40 -10.69
C CYS A 18 -3.40 3.62 -11.21
N GLY A 19 -3.27 4.64 -10.36
CA GLY A 19 -2.75 5.95 -10.71
C GLY A 19 -3.70 6.78 -11.58
N TRP A 20 -3.40 8.07 -11.69
CA TRP A 20 -4.16 9.03 -12.50
C TRP A 20 -3.31 9.67 -13.59
N SER A 21 -1.98 9.61 -13.49
CA SER A 21 -1.07 10.29 -14.43
C SER A 21 -0.51 9.40 -15.53
N ASP A 22 -1.08 8.19 -15.73
CA ASP A 22 -0.60 7.26 -16.75
C ASP A 22 -0.64 7.89 -18.16
N PRO A 23 0.42 7.74 -18.97
CA PRO A 23 0.47 8.31 -20.32
C PRO A 23 -0.65 7.84 -21.26
N SER A 24 -1.21 6.63 -21.06
CA SER A 24 -2.34 6.14 -21.84
C SER A 24 -3.61 6.94 -21.58
N ILE A 25 -3.89 7.33 -20.32
CA ILE A 25 -5.03 8.18 -19.95
C ILE A 25 -4.91 9.55 -20.63
N ALA A 26 -3.71 10.13 -20.61
CA ALA A 26 -3.45 11.40 -21.28
C ALA A 26 -3.61 11.31 -22.81
N ARG A 27 -3.08 10.25 -23.43
CA ARG A 27 -3.23 9.99 -24.87
C ARG A 27 -4.67 9.76 -25.31
N ALA A 28 -5.51 9.24 -24.42
CA ALA A 28 -6.95 9.07 -24.65
C ALA A 28 -7.74 10.41 -24.60
N GLY A 29 -7.07 11.55 -24.41
CA GLY A 29 -7.73 12.86 -24.41
C GLY A 29 -8.47 13.21 -23.12
N PHE A 30 -8.27 12.43 -22.05
CA PHE A 30 -8.95 12.64 -20.77
C PHE A 30 -8.55 13.96 -20.08
N TYR A 31 -7.32 14.44 -20.33
CA TYR A 31 -6.80 15.67 -19.73
C TYR A 31 -6.70 16.82 -20.74
N PRO A 32 -7.10 18.05 -20.37
CA PRO A 32 -6.82 19.24 -21.16
C PRO A 32 -5.30 19.42 -21.37
N ARG A 33 -4.90 19.99 -22.52
CA ARG A 33 -3.47 20.20 -22.87
C ARG A 33 -2.68 21.00 -21.82
N LYS A 34 -3.35 21.87 -21.06
CA LYS A 34 -2.75 22.66 -19.98
C LYS A 34 -2.43 21.88 -18.70
N ALA A 35 -3.01 20.69 -18.51
CA ALA A 35 -2.77 19.85 -17.34
C ALA A 35 -1.57 18.93 -17.61
N THR A 36 -0.36 19.42 -17.33
CA THR A 36 0.88 18.74 -17.70
C THR A 36 1.41 17.86 -16.57
N THR A 37 1.27 18.27 -15.31
CA THR A 37 1.78 17.54 -14.15
C THR A 37 0.75 16.56 -13.57
N ALA A 38 1.22 15.57 -12.79
CA ALA A 38 0.32 14.70 -12.03
C ALA A 38 -0.54 15.50 -11.04
N SER A 39 0.01 16.57 -10.47
CA SER A 39 -0.71 17.42 -9.52
C SER A 39 -1.84 18.21 -10.19
N ASP A 40 -1.65 18.69 -11.42
CA ASP A 40 -2.69 19.37 -12.21
C ASP A 40 -3.81 18.41 -12.63
N LYS A 41 -3.44 17.16 -12.90
CA LYS A 41 -4.35 16.12 -13.39
C LYS A 41 -5.29 15.59 -12.30
N LEU A 42 -4.83 15.52 -11.05
CA LEU A 42 -5.59 14.91 -9.95
C LEU A 42 -6.98 15.56 -9.71
N PRO A 43 -7.12 16.90 -9.63
CA PRO A 43 -8.43 17.54 -9.53
C PRO A 43 -9.37 17.23 -10.70
N ILE A 44 -8.81 16.99 -11.90
CA ILE A 44 -9.59 16.66 -13.11
C ILE A 44 -10.06 15.21 -13.04
N TYR A 45 -9.17 14.31 -12.67
CA TYR A 45 -9.47 12.90 -12.43
C TYR A 45 -10.59 12.72 -11.40
N ALA A 46 -10.49 13.42 -10.27
CA ALA A 46 -11.43 13.34 -9.16
C ALA A 46 -12.82 13.92 -9.46
N ARG A 47 -13.04 14.55 -10.64
CA ARG A 47 -14.38 14.92 -11.11
C ARG A 47 -15.12 13.75 -11.75
N ARG A 48 -14.42 12.71 -12.21
CA ARG A 48 -15.00 11.58 -12.93
C ARG A 48 -14.97 10.28 -12.14
N TRP A 49 -13.93 10.09 -11.34
CA TRP A 49 -13.71 8.90 -10.53
C TRP A 49 -13.72 9.26 -9.05
N GLN A 50 -14.12 8.30 -8.21
CA GLN A 50 -14.31 8.51 -6.77
C GLN A 50 -13.18 7.89 -5.95
N ALA A 51 -12.36 7.04 -6.57
CA ALA A 51 -11.22 6.42 -5.93
C ALA A 51 -10.03 6.34 -6.88
N VAL A 52 -8.84 6.17 -6.31
CA VAL A 52 -7.61 5.86 -7.05
C VAL A 52 -6.68 5.01 -6.19
N GLU A 53 -5.91 4.13 -6.82
CA GLU A 53 -4.82 3.43 -6.16
C GLU A 53 -3.48 4.15 -6.41
N ILE A 54 -2.72 4.38 -5.35
CA ILE A 54 -1.34 4.87 -5.40
C ILE A 54 -0.40 3.65 -5.49
N ASP A 55 0.15 3.38 -6.67
CA ASP A 55 1.11 2.29 -6.89
C ASP A 55 2.57 2.75 -6.82
N THR A 56 2.81 4.06 -6.99
CA THR A 56 4.16 4.63 -6.87
C THR A 56 4.77 4.42 -5.49
N SER A 57 3.94 4.23 -4.46
CA SER A 57 4.36 3.95 -3.08
C SER A 57 5.09 2.62 -2.93
N THR A 58 4.90 1.67 -3.86
CA THR A 58 5.70 0.44 -3.90
C THR A 58 7.18 0.72 -4.17
N TYR A 59 7.50 1.78 -4.92
CA TYR A 59 8.88 2.10 -5.29
C TYR A 59 9.50 3.18 -4.39
N ALA A 60 8.70 4.08 -3.84
CA ALA A 60 9.17 5.13 -2.94
C ALA A 60 8.04 5.59 -2.02
N ILE A 61 8.32 5.66 -0.71
CA ILE A 61 7.34 6.17 0.25
C ILE A 61 7.04 7.65 -0.06
N PRO A 62 5.79 8.03 -0.38
CA PRO A 62 5.47 9.44 -0.61
C PRO A 62 5.64 10.22 0.69
N THR A 63 5.99 11.51 0.58
CA THR A 63 6.09 12.37 1.76
C THR A 63 4.69 12.74 2.27
N VAL A 64 4.58 12.97 3.58
CA VAL A 64 3.34 13.46 4.23
C VAL A 64 2.77 14.68 3.52
N ARG A 65 3.61 15.69 3.27
CA ARG A 65 3.23 16.91 2.53
C ARG A 65 2.60 16.61 1.17
N ARG A 66 3.15 15.64 0.43
CA ARG A 66 2.63 15.26 -0.90
C ARG A 66 1.25 14.61 -0.79
N VAL A 67 1.06 13.78 0.23
CA VAL A 67 -0.23 13.13 0.50
C VAL A 67 -1.28 14.13 0.95
N GLU A 68 -0.92 15.08 1.80
CA GLU A 68 -1.79 16.20 2.21
C GLU A 68 -2.16 17.08 1.01
N GLU A 69 -1.22 17.33 0.09
CA GLU A 69 -1.50 18.02 -1.17
C GLU A 69 -2.53 17.26 -2.03
N TRP A 70 -2.40 15.94 -2.18
CA TRP A 70 -3.38 15.12 -2.89
C TRP A 70 -4.75 15.16 -2.23
N ALA A 71 -4.79 15.05 -0.90
CA ALA A 71 -6.01 15.12 -0.12
C ALA A 71 -6.72 16.48 -0.28
N SER A 72 -5.99 17.60 -0.25
CA SER A 72 -6.58 18.93 -0.44
C SER A 72 -7.10 19.18 -1.88
N LYS A 73 -6.52 18.50 -2.87
CA LYS A 73 -6.88 18.64 -4.30
C LYS A 73 -8.04 17.77 -4.77
N THR A 74 -8.61 16.97 -3.88
CA THR A 74 -9.71 16.05 -4.20
C THR A 74 -10.96 16.39 -3.37
N PRO A 75 -12.18 16.13 -3.87
CA PRO A 75 -13.41 16.39 -3.10
C PRO A 75 -13.50 15.59 -1.80
N ALA A 76 -14.36 16.01 -0.88
CA ALA A 76 -14.76 15.18 0.26
C ALA A 76 -15.39 13.86 -0.25
N GLY A 77 -15.06 12.75 0.40
CA GLY A 77 -15.49 11.40 -0.01
C GLY A 77 -14.66 10.75 -1.12
N PHE A 78 -13.66 11.43 -1.68
CA PHE A 78 -12.70 10.79 -2.60
C PHE A 78 -11.76 9.87 -1.82
N VAL A 79 -11.53 8.65 -2.32
CA VAL A 79 -10.79 7.59 -1.62
C VAL A 79 -9.46 7.28 -2.29
N PHE A 80 -8.40 7.19 -1.48
CA PHE A 80 -7.09 6.70 -1.89
C PHE A 80 -6.84 5.32 -1.28
N SER A 81 -6.59 4.33 -2.13
CA SER A 81 -5.87 3.12 -1.71
C SER A 81 -4.39 3.33 -1.97
N ILE A 82 -3.52 2.83 -1.10
CA ILE A 82 -2.06 3.00 -1.25
C ILE A 82 -1.38 1.63 -1.19
N LYS A 83 -0.51 1.33 -2.15
CA LYS A 83 0.26 0.08 -2.07
C LYS A 83 1.32 0.18 -0.98
N ALA A 84 1.55 -0.92 -0.30
CA ALA A 84 2.66 -1.07 0.63
C ALA A 84 3.99 -0.79 -0.08
N PHE A 85 4.94 -0.21 0.65
CA PHE A 85 6.30 -0.05 0.17
C PHE A 85 6.90 -1.42 -0.15
N GLY A 86 7.63 -1.51 -1.27
CA GLY A 86 8.08 -2.79 -1.84
C GLY A 86 8.88 -3.64 -0.86
N LEU A 87 9.64 -3.00 0.04
CA LEU A 87 10.35 -3.70 1.11
C LEU A 87 9.43 -4.61 1.94
N PHE A 88 8.18 -4.20 2.21
CA PHE A 88 7.26 -4.94 3.07
C PHE A 88 6.60 -6.12 2.37
N ALA A 89 6.17 -5.95 1.12
CA ALA A 89 5.43 -6.98 0.37
C ALA A 89 6.33 -7.85 -0.51
N SER A 90 7.30 -7.25 -1.19
CA SER A 90 8.29 -7.99 -2.00
C SER A 90 9.45 -8.53 -1.16
N LYS A 91 9.51 -8.20 0.14
CA LYS A 91 10.59 -8.53 1.09
C LYS A 91 11.99 -8.06 0.66
N ALA A 92 12.06 -7.13 -0.29
CA ALA A 92 13.29 -6.49 -0.72
C ALA A 92 13.03 -5.15 -1.41
N CYS A 93 14.00 -4.24 -1.35
CA CYS A 93 14.00 -3.01 -2.16
C CYS A 93 15.44 -2.56 -2.46
N PRO A 94 15.66 -1.76 -3.52
CA PRO A 94 16.92 -1.05 -3.70
C PRO A 94 17.23 -0.16 -2.50
N ALA A 95 18.51 -0.05 -2.11
CA ALA A 95 18.91 0.78 -0.98
C ALA A 95 18.54 2.27 -1.19
N ASN A 96 18.62 2.75 -2.43
CA ASN A 96 18.23 4.12 -2.79
C ASN A 96 16.71 4.37 -2.79
N ALA A 97 15.89 3.33 -2.60
CA ALA A 97 14.44 3.47 -2.43
C ALA A 97 14.05 3.89 -0.99
N LEU A 98 14.92 3.64 0.00
CA LEU A 98 14.72 4.18 1.35
C LEU A 98 14.75 5.71 1.34
N PRO A 99 13.93 6.41 2.13
CA PRO A 99 14.01 7.85 2.30
C PRO A 99 15.42 8.33 2.65
N ALA A 100 15.86 9.46 2.07
CA ALA A 100 17.24 9.94 2.18
C ALA A 100 17.66 10.24 3.63
N ASP A 101 16.74 10.75 4.43
CA ASP A 101 16.92 11.01 5.86
C ASP A 101 17.10 9.71 6.66
N ILE A 102 16.33 8.66 6.35
CA ILE A 102 16.50 7.34 6.97
C ILE A 102 17.85 6.73 6.58
N ARG A 103 18.25 6.85 5.31
CA ARG A 103 19.57 6.37 4.88
C ARG A 103 20.71 7.09 5.59
N GLY A 104 20.57 8.40 5.82
CA GLY A 104 21.55 9.19 6.55
C GLY A 104 21.61 8.83 8.03
N LEU A 105 20.45 8.68 8.67
CA LEU A 105 20.34 8.30 10.07
C LEU A 105 20.96 6.92 10.36
N HIS A 106 20.81 5.99 9.42
CA HIS A 106 21.22 4.58 9.56
C HIS A 106 22.42 4.22 8.68
N ALA A 107 23.27 5.19 8.32
CA ALA A 107 24.33 4.98 7.33
C ALA A 107 25.30 3.86 7.72
N GLU A 108 25.71 3.79 9.00
CA GLU A 108 26.61 2.74 9.51
C GLU A 108 25.97 1.36 9.47
N ALA A 109 24.71 1.25 9.88
CA ALA A 109 23.95 0.01 9.87
C ALA A 109 23.66 -0.50 8.44
N LEU A 110 23.53 0.42 7.49
CA LEU A 110 23.29 0.12 6.08
C LEU A 110 24.58 -0.13 5.29
N ALA A 111 25.74 0.37 5.73
CA ALA A 111 27.01 0.24 5.01
C ALA A 111 27.42 -1.18 4.61
N PRO A 112 27.24 -2.23 5.45
CA PRO A 112 27.56 -3.60 5.05
C PRO A 112 26.49 -4.22 4.14
N LEU A 113 25.32 -3.59 4.01
CA LEU A 113 24.21 -4.09 3.22
C LEU A 113 24.39 -3.59 1.78
N GLY A 114 24.29 -4.52 0.82
CA GLY A 114 24.48 -4.21 -0.60
C GLY A 114 23.44 -3.25 -1.17
N SER A 115 23.48 -3.07 -2.49
CA SER A 115 22.54 -2.18 -3.19
C SER A 115 21.08 -2.63 -3.16
N THR A 116 20.82 -3.88 -2.74
CA THR A 116 19.48 -4.44 -2.50
C THR A 116 19.38 -4.85 -1.04
N LEU A 117 18.41 -4.26 -0.36
CA LEU A 117 18.12 -4.53 1.05
C LEU A 117 17.03 -5.60 1.12
N ALA A 118 17.27 -6.66 1.88
CA ALA A 118 16.28 -7.68 2.19
C ALA A 118 15.59 -7.37 3.52
N TYR A 119 14.28 -7.59 3.60
CA TYR A 119 13.48 -7.34 4.80
C TYR A 119 14.02 -8.10 6.01
N ASP A 120 14.37 -9.38 5.82
CA ASP A 120 14.76 -10.28 6.91
C ASP A 120 16.18 -10.03 7.44
N THR A 121 17.00 -9.25 6.72
CA THR A 121 18.39 -8.95 7.11
C THR A 121 18.55 -7.51 7.59
N LEU A 122 17.50 -6.69 7.51
CA LEU A 122 17.56 -5.30 7.96
C LEU A 122 17.62 -5.23 9.49
N PRO A 123 18.51 -4.41 10.06
CA PRO A 123 18.50 -4.14 11.49
C PRO A 123 17.15 -3.56 11.93
N GLY A 124 16.73 -3.93 13.14
CA GLY A 124 15.38 -3.66 13.63
C GLY A 124 15.04 -2.17 13.72
N ASP A 125 15.99 -1.34 14.12
CA ASP A 125 15.88 0.12 14.20
C ASP A 125 15.72 0.80 12.83
N VAL A 126 16.42 0.29 11.82
CA VAL A 126 16.23 0.70 10.41
C VAL A 126 14.83 0.34 9.96
N LEU A 127 14.41 -0.91 10.19
CA LEU A 127 13.09 -1.41 9.79
C LEU A 127 11.97 -0.60 10.48
N ASP A 128 12.12 -0.32 11.77
CA ASP A 128 11.19 0.50 12.56
C ASP A 128 11.08 1.93 12.00
N SER A 129 12.21 2.53 11.61
CA SER A 129 12.22 3.87 10.99
C SER A 129 11.49 3.89 9.65
N VAL A 130 11.66 2.84 8.83
CA VAL A 130 10.97 2.73 7.53
C VAL A 130 9.46 2.51 7.71
N TRP A 131 9.05 1.70 8.69
CA TRP A 131 7.64 1.53 9.05
C TRP A 131 7.02 2.81 9.60
N ALA A 132 7.72 3.52 10.49
CA ALA A 132 7.27 4.80 11.03
C ALA A 132 7.00 5.79 9.89
N ARG A 133 7.96 5.95 8.96
CA ARG A 133 7.80 6.82 7.80
C ARG A 133 6.62 6.44 6.91
N PHE A 134 6.40 5.16 6.68
CA PHE A 134 5.24 4.71 5.90
C PHE A 134 3.92 4.99 6.64
N ASN A 135 3.88 4.74 7.94
CA ASN A 135 2.70 4.98 8.77
C ASN A 135 2.37 6.47 8.90
N ASP A 136 3.35 7.39 8.90
CA ASP A 136 3.08 8.84 8.84
C ASP A 136 2.28 9.22 7.59
N THR A 137 2.64 8.60 6.46
CA THR A 137 1.96 8.80 5.17
C THR A 137 0.56 8.21 5.17
N VAL A 138 0.38 7.03 5.76
CA VAL A 138 -0.95 6.43 5.94
C VAL A 138 -1.81 7.28 6.87
N ASP A 139 -1.24 7.78 7.98
CA ASP A 139 -1.95 8.61 8.95
C ASP A 139 -2.42 9.93 8.33
N ALA A 140 -1.65 10.53 7.42
CA ALA A 140 -2.11 11.70 6.66
C ALA A 140 -3.40 11.44 5.86
N LEU A 141 -3.55 10.26 5.26
CA LEU A 141 -4.80 9.85 4.58
C LEU A 141 -5.93 9.53 5.56
N VAL A 142 -5.60 8.91 6.71
CA VAL A 142 -6.56 8.62 7.78
C VAL A 142 -7.14 9.92 8.32
N ARG A 143 -6.30 10.87 8.73
CA ARG A 143 -6.72 12.19 9.26
C ARG A 143 -7.51 12.99 8.23
N ALA A 144 -7.20 12.84 6.94
CA ALA A 144 -7.97 13.46 5.87
C ALA A 144 -9.36 12.80 5.64
N GLY A 145 -9.63 11.64 6.24
CA GLY A 145 -10.85 10.86 6.00
C GLY A 145 -10.91 10.27 4.59
N LYS A 146 -9.75 9.98 3.99
CA LYS A 146 -9.63 9.58 2.57
C LYS A 146 -8.86 8.28 2.35
N LEU A 147 -8.47 7.56 3.40
CA LEU A 147 -7.87 6.24 3.25
C LEU A 147 -8.96 5.20 2.94
N GLY A 148 -8.77 4.43 1.87
CA GLY A 148 -9.55 3.23 1.57
C GLY A 148 -8.92 1.99 2.21
N ALA A 149 -7.83 1.51 1.61
CA ALA A 149 -7.04 0.41 2.15
C ALA A 149 -5.55 0.59 1.84
N VAL A 150 -4.70 -0.09 2.61
CA VAL A 150 -3.30 -0.32 2.27
C VAL A 150 -3.17 -1.69 1.62
N VAL A 151 -2.71 -1.72 0.37
CA VAL A 151 -2.67 -2.93 -0.45
C VAL A 151 -1.28 -3.58 -0.37
N PHE A 152 -1.24 -4.80 0.17
CA PHE A 152 -0.05 -5.66 0.22
C PHE A 152 -0.15 -6.69 -0.90
N GLN A 153 0.47 -6.36 -2.04
CA GLN A 153 0.56 -7.27 -3.18
C GLN A 153 1.84 -8.11 -3.08
N PHE A 154 1.70 -9.37 -2.66
CA PHE A 154 2.81 -10.31 -2.58
C PHE A 154 3.12 -10.91 -3.96
N ASN A 155 4.41 -11.09 -4.27
CA ASN A 155 4.86 -11.60 -5.56
C ASN A 155 4.52 -13.10 -5.75
N ARG A 156 4.76 -13.64 -6.96
CA ARG A 156 4.47 -15.05 -7.28
C ARG A 156 5.32 -16.07 -6.51
N GLY A 157 6.49 -15.65 -6.03
CA GLY A 157 7.39 -16.49 -5.22
C GLY A 157 7.01 -16.53 -3.74
N PHE A 158 6.05 -15.70 -3.30
CA PHE A 158 5.49 -15.77 -1.96
C PHE A 158 4.48 -16.92 -1.92
N LEU A 159 4.91 -18.07 -1.37
CA LEU A 159 4.13 -19.31 -1.29
C LEU A 159 3.52 -19.50 0.10
N PRO A 160 2.39 -20.21 0.24
CA PRO A 160 1.78 -20.48 1.53
C PRO A 160 2.69 -21.32 2.43
N GLY A 161 2.70 -20.99 3.72
CA GLY A 161 3.45 -21.69 4.77
C GLY A 161 3.54 -20.86 6.06
N PRO A 162 4.00 -21.44 7.18
CA PRO A 162 4.02 -20.76 8.48
C PRO A 162 4.80 -19.43 8.46
N ALA A 163 5.97 -19.40 7.82
CA ALA A 163 6.77 -18.17 7.72
C ALA A 163 6.07 -17.07 6.89
N ALA A 164 5.35 -17.45 5.83
CA ALA A 164 4.60 -16.51 5.02
C ALA A 164 3.39 -15.95 5.79
N ALA A 165 2.64 -16.81 6.49
CA ALA A 165 1.54 -16.39 7.35
C ALA A 165 2.02 -15.46 8.48
N ALA A 166 3.12 -15.80 9.14
CA ALA A 166 3.75 -14.95 10.16
C ALA A 166 4.15 -13.58 9.60
N HIS A 167 4.69 -13.53 8.36
CA HIS A 167 5.04 -12.27 7.70
C HIS A 167 3.81 -11.41 7.38
N VAL A 168 2.68 -12.00 6.95
CA VAL A 168 1.42 -11.28 6.74
C VAL A 168 0.90 -10.71 8.07
N CYS A 169 0.91 -11.52 9.13
CA CYS A 169 0.52 -11.09 10.48
C CYS A 169 1.40 -9.95 11.00
N GLU A 170 2.72 -10.01 10.78
CA GLU A 170 3.64 -8.94 11.19
C GLU A 170 3.40 -7.65 10.39
N CYS A 171 3.16 -7.75 9.08
CA CYS A 171 2.75 -6.61 8.28
C CYS A 171 1.48 -5.96 8.84
N ARG A 172 0.48 -6.77 9.24
CA ARG A 172 -0.73 -6.24 9.87
C ARG A 172 -0.43 -5.55 11.20
N ARG A 173 0.39 -6.17 12.06
CA ARG A 173 0.76 -5.61 13.37
C ARG A 173 1.50 -4.27 13.26
N ARG A 174 2.40 -4.15 12.28
CA ARG A 174 3.21 -2.94 12.06
C ARG A 174 2.46 -1.83 11.34
N LEU A 175 1.48 -2.19 10.49
CA LEU A 175 0.66 -1.20 9.78
C LEU A 175 -0.20 -0.37 10.75
N HIS A 176 -0.32 0.92 10.45
CA HIS A 176 -1.20 1.86 11.14
C HIS A 176 -2.53 1.22 11.58
N ARG A 177 -2.88 1.36 12.87
CA ARG A 177 -3.98 0.59 13.48
C ARG A 177 -5.34 0.87 12.85
N SER A 178 -5.60 2.11 12.46
CA SER A 178 -6.86 2.51 11.81
C SER A 178 -6.91 2.20 10.31
N ALA A 179 -5.83 1.68 9.72
CA ALA A 179 -5.81 1.35 8.30
C ALA A 179 -6.36 -0.05 8.06
N ALA A 180 -7.26 -0.17 7.08
CA ALA A 180 -7.64 -1.47 6.52
C ALA A 180 -6.46 -2.02 5.70
N MET A 181 -6.12 -3.30 5.92
CA MET A 181 -5.13 -4.02 5.15
C MET A 181 -5.83 -4.89 4.11
N ALA A 182 -5.51 -4.67 2.83
CA ALA A 182 -5.91 -5.56 1.74
C ALA A 182 -4.69 -6.38 1.31
N VAL A 183 -4.87 -7.69 1.10
CA VAL A 183 -3.78 -8.57 0.66
C VAL A 183 -4.11 -9.15 -0.71
N GLU A 184 -3.13 -9.13 -1.59
CA GLU A 184 -3.22 -9.73 -2.91
C GLU A 184 -2.11 -10.78 -3.07
N PHE A 185 -2.50 -12.05 -3.08
CA PHE A 185 -1.60 -13.17 -3.36
C PHE A 185 -1.52 -13.42 -4.86
N ARG A 186 -0.31 -13.38 -5.43
CA ARG A 186 -0.09 -13.64 -6.87
C ARG A 186 0.18 -15.10 -7.21
N SER A 187 0.42 -15.96 -6.22
CA SER A 187 0.60 -17.40 -6.42
C SER A 187 -0.72 -18.13 -6.26
N HIS A 188 -1.07 -18.98 -7.25
CA HIS A 188 -2.26 -19.83 -7.18
C HIS A 188 -2.18 -20.83 -6.01
N ALA A 189 -0.98 -21.13 -5.51
CA ALA A 189 -0.77 -22.01 -4.36
C ALA A 189 -1.56 -21.59 -3.11
N TRP A 190 -1.83 -20.29 -2.93
CA TRP A 190 -2.66 -19.78 -1.83
C TRP A 190 -4.14 -20.16 -1.93
N PHE A 191 -4.58 -20.58 -3.12
CA PHE A 191 -5.98 -20.87 -3.45
C PHE A 191 -6.20 -22.34 -3.84
N SER A 192 -5.17 -23.04 -4.31
CA SER A 192 -5.21 -24.48 -4.56
C SER A 192 -5.09 -25.23 -3.22
N GLY A 193 -6.16 -25.91 -2.81
CA GLY A 193 -6.25 -26.56 -1.51
C GLY A 193 -5.16 -27.62 -1.28
N ALA A 194 -4.29 -27.35 -0.30
CA ALA A 194 -3.62 -28.38 0.51
C ALA A 194 -4.25 -28.52 1.91
N TRP A 195 -5.32 -27.73 2.19
CA TRP A 195 -5.98 -27.56 3.49
C TRP A 195 -7.51 -27.69 3.39
N GLY A 196 -8.00 -28.71 2.68
CA GLY A 196 -9.43 -29.08 2.60
C GLY A 196 -10.35 -28.14 1.80
N GLU A 197 -10.13 -26.83 1.86
CA GLU A 197 -10.97 -25.79 1.23
C GLU A 197 -10.11 -24.77 0.44
N PRO A 198 -10.50 -24.40 -0.80
CA PRO A 198 -9.83 -23.35 -1.56
C PRO A 198 -9.75 -22.03 -0.78
N GLY A 199 -8.55 -21.44 -0.68
CA GLY A 199 -8.33 -20.19 0.04
C GLY A 199 -8.14 -20.32 1.56
N ALA A 200 -8.20 -21.54 2.13
CA ALA A 200 -7.94 -21.75 3.55
C ALA A 200 -6.57 -21.22 3.99
N ALA A 201 -5.52 -21.38 3.18
CA ALA A 201 -4.20 -20.82 3.46
C ALA A 201 -4.21 -19.28 3.47
N ALA A 202 -4.95 -18.65 2.55
CA ALA A 202 -5.09 -17.20 2.51
C ALA A 202 -5.86 -16.69 3.74
N GLN A 203 -6.88 -17.42 4.19
CA GLN A 203 -7.66 -17.06 5.38
C GLN A 203 -6.86 -17.27 6.68
N ALA A 204 -6.12 -18.38 6.78
CA ALA A 204 -5.22 -18.66 7.90
C ALA A 204 -4.09 -17.62 8.05
N ALA A 205 -3.65 -16.99 6.96
CA ALA A 205 -2.67 -15.90 7.02
C ALA A 205 -3.16 -14.66 7.79
N PHE A 206 -4.48 -14.55 8.03
CA PHE A 206 -5.09 -13.50 8.85
C PHE A 206 -5.47 -13.96 10.26
N ASP A 207 -5.27 -15.25 10.60
CA ASP A 207 -5.58 -15.83 11.89
C ASP A 207 -4.29 -16.27 12.62
N PRO A 208 -3.79 -15.48 13.59
CA PRO A 208 -2.56 -15.80 14.30
C PRO A 208 -2.65 -17.08 15.16
N GLU A 209 -3.83 -17.59 15.48
CA GLU A 209 -4.00 -18.82 16.27
C GLU A 209 -4.09 -20.09 15.40
N ALA A 210 -4.50 -19.95 14.14
CA ALA A 210 -4.56 -21.07 13.19
C ALA A 210 -3.18 -21.54 12.73
N ALA A 211 -2.18 -20.65 12.69
CA ALA A 211 -0.83 -20.96 12.20
C ALA A 211 0.04 -21.80 13.15
N VAL A 212 -0.42 -22.07 14.38
CA VAL A 212 0.30 -22.80 15.44
C VAL A 212 -0.25 -24.22 15.65
N ARG A 213 -1.35 -24.57 14.99
CA ARG A 213 -1.91 -25.93 15.03
C ARG A 213 -1.40 -26.71 13.83
N ASP A 214 -0.17 -27.23 13.96
CA ASP A 214 0.31 -28.47 13.34
C ASP A 214 1.70 -28.85 13.90
#